data_AF-A0A527ZH22-F1
#
_entry.id   AF-A0A527ZH22-F1
#
_cell.length_a   1.000
_cell.length_b   1.000
_cell.length_c   1.000
_cell.angle_alpha   90.00
_cell.angle_beta   90.00
_cell.angle_gamma   90.00
#
_symmetry.space_group_name_H-M   'P 1'
#
loop_
_entity.id
_entity.type
_entity.pdbx_description
1 polymer ?
#
loop_
_entity_poly.entity_id
_entity_poly.type
_entity_poly.pdbx_seq_one_letter_code
_entity_poly.pdbx_strand_id
1 'polypeptide(L)'
;MINRRVGIRWIVAAAAILILLGAMVLDTKVVIIGSAEDARKAAFSPEEYGKSEFPKVQSAVEQRAVNAATLASAIAKDKAAAEKEYGVPANVGTEFSVKFTGVVGEGKSGIYAVKVDDVPSTLVIRVQTGPAINGTDLRDATGTIAFGQFTNQIEYQNAGSALNNEMK
;
A
#
# COMPACT_ATOMS: atom_id res chain seq x y z
N MET A 1 -51.62 -7.53 48.80
CA MET A 1 -50.31 -8.23 48.71
C MET A 1 -49.50 -7.61 47.58
N ILE A 2 -48.61 -6.65 47.89
CA ILE A 2 -47.72 -6.06 46.89
C ILE A 2 -46.68 -7.11 46.50
N ASN A 3 -46.50 -7.28 45.20
CA ASN A 3 -45.90 -8.44 44.57
C ASN A 3 -44.37 -8.47 44.83
N ARG A 4 -43.95 -9.07 45.95
CA ARG A 4 -42.55 -9.16 46.42
C ARG A 4 -41.57 -9.68 45.36
N ARG A 5 -42.05 -10.47 44.39
CA ARG A 5 -41.27 -10.96 43.23
C ARG A 5 -40.95 -9.88 42.19
N VAL A 6 -41.78 -8.84 42.04
CA VAL A 6 -41.53 -7.74 41.11
C VAL A 6 -40.45 -6.80 41.67
N GLY A 7 -40.48 -6.50 42.98
CA GLY A 7 -39.44 -5.69 43.64
C GLY A 7 -38.05 -6.32 43.58
N ILE A 8 -37.94 -7.64 43.79
CA ILE A 8 -36.64 -8.36 43.71
C ILE A 8 -36.08 -8.33 42.28
N ARG A 9 -36.92 -8.46 41.25
CA ARG A 9 -36.48 -8.38 39.85
C ARG A 9 -35.91 -7.01 39.49
N TRP A 10 -36.54 -5.93 39.97
CA TRP A 10 -36.03 -4.57 39.76
C TRP A 10 -34.73 -4.30 40.52
N ILE A 11 -34.58 -4.85 41.73
CA ILE A 11 -33.32 -4.75 42.50
C ILE A 11 -32.18 -5.49 41.78
N VAL A 12 -32.43 -6.70 41.29
CA VAL A 12 -31.43 -7.47 40.53
C VAL A 12 -31.07 -6.77 39.22
N ALA A 13 -32.05 -6.21 38.50
CA ALA A 13 -31.78 -5.44 37.29
C ALA A 13 -30.95 -4.19 37.55
N ALA A 14 -31.26 -3.44 38.62
CA ALA A 14 -30.49 -2.26 39.01
C ALA A 14 -29.04 -2.63 39.41
N ALA A 15 -28.86 -3.72 40.15
CA ALA A 15 -27.53 -4.21 40.51
C ALA A 15 -26.73 -4.64 39.27
N ALA A 16 -27.35 -5.33 38.32
CA ALA A 16 -26.70 -5.73 37.07
C ALA A 16 -26.27 -4.52 36.22
N ILE A 17 -27.11 -3.48 36.15
CA ILE A 17 -26.78 -2.23 35.44
C ILE A 17 -25.60 -1.52 36.10
N LEU A 18 -25.59 -1.43 37.44
CA LEU A 18 -24.48 -0.81 38.18
C LEU A 18 -23.16 -1.57 37.98
N ILE A 19 -23.21 -2.90 37.98
CA ILE A 19 -22.04 -3.74 37.69
C ILE A 19 -21.55 -3.52 36.26
N LEU A 20 -22.46 -3.46 35.28
CA LEU A 20 -22.10 -3.20 33.88
C LEU A 20 -21.46 -1.82 33.70
N LEU A 21 -22.02 -0.78 34.31
CA LEU A 21 -21.45 0.57 34.28
C LEU A 21 -20.07 0.61 34.96
N GLY A 22 -19.90 -0.09 36.08
CA GLY A 22 -18.60 -0.23 36.73
C GLY A 22 -17.56 -0.94 35.85
N ALA A 23 -17.96 -2.01 35.17
CA ALA A 23 -17.10 -2.72 34.23
C ALA A 23 -16.70 -1.84 33.03
N MET A 24 -17.65 -1.08 32.47
CA MET A 24 -17.37 -0.13 31.39
C MET A 24 -16.38 0.95 31.82
N VAL A 25 -16.51 1.51 33.03
CA VAL A 25 -15.57 2.51 33.56
C VAL A 25 -14.18 1.91 33.76
N LEU A 26 -14.09 0.68 34.29
CA LEU A 26 -12.82 -0.02 34.50
C LEU A 26 -12.13 -0.40 33.18
N ASP A 27 -12.90 -0.69 32.14
CA ASP A 27 -12.39 -1.06 30.81
C ASP A 27 -12.11 0.17 29.92
N THR A 28 -12.62 1.36 30.27
CA THR A 28 -12.40 2.57 29.50
C THR A 28 -11.07 3.22 29.89
N LYS A 29 -10.08 3.13 29.00
CA LYS A 29 -8.84 3.90 29.10
C LYS A 29 -9.00 5.28 28.48
N VAL A 30 -8.93 6.33 29.31
CA VAL A 30 -8.95 7.73 28.85
C VAL A 30 -7.51 8.19 28.55
N VAL A 31 -7.20 8.49 27.29
CA VAL A 31 -5.91 9.07 26.89
C VAL A 31 -6.07 10.56 26.68
N ILE A 32 -5.30 11.36 27.42
CA ILE A 32 -5.32 12.83 27.35
C ILE A 32 -4.36 13.29 26.25
N ILE A 33 -4.85 14.15 25.34
CA ILE A 33 -4.04 14.77 24.29
C ILE A 33 -2.86 15.52 24.94
N GLY A 34 -1.63 15.12 24.61
CA GLY A 34 -0.35 15.64 25.13
C GLY A 34 0.26 14.85 26.30
N SER A 35 -0.37 13.78 26.79
CA SER A 35 0.19 12.91 27.84
C SER A 35 1.32 12.00 27.32
N ALA A 36 2.10 11.39 28.22
CA ALA A 36 3.09 10.36 27.85
C ALA A 36 2.43 9.12 27.20
N GLU A 37 1.15 8.89 27.47
CA GLU A 37 0.34 7.86 26.80
C GLU A 37 -0.23 8.35 25.45
N ASP A 38 -0.32 9.67 25.24
CA ASP A 38 -0.42 10.34 23.92
C ASP A 38 0.98 10.60 23.32
N ALA A 39 1.95 9.74 23.63
CA ALA A 39 3.10 9.55 22.77
C ALA A 39 2.57 9.01 21.44
N ARG A 40 2.01 9.90 20.62
CA ARG A 40 1.91 9.74 19.18
C ARG A 40 3.29 9.23 18.79
N LYS A 41 3.38 7.95 18.39
CA LYS A 41 4.48 7.51 17.53
C LYS A 41 4.67 8.66 16.55
N ALA A 42 5.90 9.19 16.44
CA ALA A 42 6.18 10.36 15.62
C ALA A 42 5.36 10.23 14.33
N ALA A 43 4.49 11.23 14.07
CA ALA A 43 3.53 11.15 12.97
C ALA A 43 4.30 10.76 11.70
N PHE A 44 3.78 9.77 10.96
CA PHE A 44 4.43 9.30 9.74
C PHE A 44 4.71 10.48 8.81
N SER A 45 5.98 10.65 8.45
CA SER A 45 6.43 11.68 7.51
C SER A 45 6.60 11.04 6.12
N PRO A 46 5.69 11.31 5.16
CA PRO A 46 5.82 10.76 3.82
C PRO A 46 7.10 11.25 3.14
N GLU A 47 7.52 12.49 3.37
CA GLU A 47 8.72 13.07 2.76
C GLU A 47 9.99 12.35 3.24
N GLU A 48 10.15 12.13 4.55
CA GLU A 48 11.30 11.40 5.09
C GLU A 48 11.29 9.93 4.64
N TYR A 49 10.10 9.32 4.63
CA TYR A 49 9.94 7.96 4.15
C TYR A 49 10.38 7.82 2.68
N GLY A 50 9.89 8.70 1.79
CA GLY A 50 10.26 8.73 0.38
C GLY A 50 11.78 8.79 0.21
N LYS A 51 12.44 9.80 0.79
CA LYS A 51 13.90 9.99 0.69
C LYS A 51 14.69 8.77 1.19
N SER A 52 14.21 8.11 2.24
CA SER A 52 14.91 6.97 2.84
C SER A 52 14.69 5.63 2.11
N GLU A 53 13.49 5.42 1.56
CA GLU A 53 13.10 4.14 0.95
C GLU A 53 13.27 4.13 -0.57
N PHE A 54 13.15 5.29 -1.24
CA PHE A 54 13.24 5.36 -2.70
C PHE A 54 14.54 4.74 -3.25
N PRO A 55 15.75 5.01 -2.71
CA PRO A 55 16.97 4.38 -3.22
C PRO A 55 16.97 2.85 -3.10
N LYS A 56 16.31 2.30 -2.05
CA LYS A 56 16.17 0.86 -1.84
C LYS A 56 15.20 0.26 -2.84
N VAL A 57 14.06 0.92 -3.05
CA VAL A 57 13.04 0.53 -4.04
C VAL A 57 13.64 0.56 -5.44
N GLN A 58 14.29 1.65 -5.82
CA GLN A 58 14.96 1.81 -7.11
C GLN A 58 15.96 0.67 -7.34
N SER A 59 16.90 0.46 -6.41
CA SER A 59 17.92 -0.59 -6.58
C SER A 59 17.29 -1.97 -6.69
N ALA A 60 16.24 -2.25 -5.91
CA ALA A 60 15.55 -3.52 -5.97
C ALA A 60 14.84 -3.73 -7.31
N VAL A 61 14.16 -2.69 -7.84
CA VAL A 61 13.51 -2.70 -9.16
C VAL A 61 14.54 -2.94 -10.27
N GLU A 62 15.67 -2.23 -10.24
CA GLU A 62 16.75 -2.38 -11.22
C GLU A 62 17.35 -3.79 -11.21
N GLN A 63 17.58 -4.37 -10.02
CA GLN A 63 18.12 -5.72 -9.87
C GLN A 63 17.20 -6.80 -10.43
N ARG A 64 15.88 -6.65 -10.25
CA ARG A 64 14.89 -7.62 -10.74
C ARG A 64 14.40 -7.34 -12.16
N ALA A 65 14.80 -6.22 -12.77
CA ALA A 65 14.30 -5.79 -14.07
C ALA A 65 14.65 -6.78 -15.19
N VAL A 66 13.62 -7.39 -15.76
CA VAL A 66 13.72 -8.33 -16.88
C VAL A 66 13.72 -7.55 -18.20
N ASN A 67 14.46 -8.04 -19.20
CA ASN A 67 14.38 -7.44 -20.53
C ASN A 67 12.95 -7.53 -21.09
N ALA A 68 12.45 -6.44 -21.69
CA ALA A 68 11.07 -6.38 -22.19
C ALA A 68 10.71 -7.47 -23.20
N ALA A 69 11.61 -7.82 -24.14
CA ALA A 69 11.35 -8.87 -25.14
C ALA A 69 11.29 -10.26 -24.49
N THR A 70 12.17 -10.53 -23.52
CA THR A 70 12.15 -11.76 -22.72
C THR A 70 10.84 -11.88 -21.94
N LEU A 71 10.44 -10.83 -21.24
CA LEU A 71 9.21 -10.82 -20.45
C LEU A 71 7.97 -10.97 -21.34
N ALA A 72 7.91 -10.25 -22.46
CA ALA A 72 6.82 -10.35 -23.43
C ALA A 72 6.67 -11.79 -23.97
N SER A 73 7.80 -12.44 -24.31
CA SER A 73 7.81 -13.82 -24.78
C SER A 73 7.36 -14.81 -23.70
N ALA A 74 7.80 -14.61 -22.45
CA ALA A 74 7.38 -15.44 -21.33
C ALA A 74 5.87 -15.33 -21.07
N ILE A 75 5.33 -14.10 -21.02
CA ILE A 75 3.90 -13.85 -20.83
C ILE A 75 3.06 -14.45 -21.96
N ALA A 76 3.51 -14.31 -23.22
CA ALA A 76 2.80 -14.85 -24.38
C ALA A 76 2.78 -16.40 -24.38
N LYS A 77 3.84 -17.03 -23.86
CA LYS A 77 3.95 -18.48 -23.74
C LYS A 77 3.07 -19.03 -22.61
N ASP A 78 3.21 -18.47 -21.41
CA ASP A 78 2.44 -18.85 -20.22
C ASP A 78 2.48 -17.69 -19.21
N LYS A 79 1.36 -16.98 -19.12
CA LYS A 79 1.21 -15.85 -18.21
C LYS A 79 1.36 -16.25 -16.74
N ALA A 80 0.81 -17.38 -16.31
CA ALA A 80 0.86 -17.79 -14.91
C ALA A 80 2.28 -18.19 -14.50
N ALA A 81 3.03 -18.84 -15.40
CA ALA A 81 4.44 -19.12 -15.19
C ALA A 81 5.26 -17.83 -15.13
N ALA A 82 5.03 -16.88 -16.04
CA ALA A 82 5.72 -15.59 -16.05
C ALA A 82 5.44 -14.76 -14.78
N GLU A 83 4.20 -14.73 -14.30
CA GLU A 83 3.84 -14.09 -13.03
C GLU A 83 4.57 -14.71 -11.83
N LYS A 84 4.75 -16.03 -11.82
CA LYS A 84 5.49 -16.73 -10.76
C LYS A 84 7.00 -16.48 -10.83
N GLU A 85 7.56 -16.39 -12.04
CA GLU A 85 9.00 -16.29 -12.24
C GLU A 85 9.52 -14.85 -12.12
N TYR A 86 8.80 -13.90 -12.71
CA TYR A 86 9.24 -12.49 -12.84
C TYR A 86 8.37 -11.50 -12.09
N GLY A 87 7.22 -11.95 -11.60
CA GLY A 87 6.22 -11.08 -11.01
C GLY A 87 6.38 -10.92 -9.50
N VAL A 88 5.90 -9.78 -9.00
CA VAL A 88 5.69 -9.53 -7.59
C VAL A 88 4.19 -9.36 -7.34
N PRO A 89 3.57 -10.20 -6.48
CA PRO A 89 2.16 -10.05 -6.16
C PRO A 89 1.89 -8.69 -5.49
N ALA A 90 0.89 -7.98 -6.00
CA ALA A 90 0.43 -6.71 -5.45
C ALA A 90 -1.05 -6.81 -5.01
N ASN A 91 -1.59 -5.72 -4.44
CA ASN A 91 -3.00 -5.67 -4.05
C ASN A 91 -3.94 -5.84 -5.26
N VAL A 92 -3.52 -5.40 -6.44
CA VAL A 92 -4.25 -5.55 -7.69
C VAL A 92 -3.32 -6.14 -8.74
N GLY A 93 -3.36 -7.47 -8.90
CA GLY A 93 -2.58 -8.17 -9.91
C GLY A 93 -1.10 -8.32 -9.53
N THR A 94 -0.25 -8.33 -10.56
CA THR A 94 1.18 -8.64 -10.45
C THR A 94 1.99 -7.52 -11.06
N GLU A 95 2.98 -7.04 -10.31
CA GLU A 95 3.94 -6.05 -10.79
C GLU A 95 5.13 -6.73 -11.47
N PHE A 96 5.58 -6.14 -12.57
CA PHE A 96 6.78 -6.57 -13.28
C PHE A 96 7.75 -5.41 -13.39
N SER A 97 8.99 -5.60 -12.91
CA SER A 97 10.07 -4.68 -13.24
C SER A 97 10.64 -5.03 -14.60
N VAL A 98 10.70 -4.05 -15.48
CA VAL A 98 11.13 -4.24 -16.87
C VAL A 98 12.20 -3.23 -17.25
N LYS A 99 13.19 -3.67 -18.03
CA LYS A 99 14.20 -2.81 -18.66
C LYS A 99 14.14 -2.95 -20.18
N PHE A 100 14.34 -1.83 -20.87
CA PHE A 100 14.38 -1.79 -22.32
C PHE A 100 15.15 -0.56 -22.81
N THR A 101 15.57 -0.63 -24.06
CA THR A 101 16.02 0.50 -24.86
C THR A 101 15.10 0.61 -26.05
N GLY A 102 14.67 1.82 -26.41
CA GLY A 102 13.75 2.00 -27.52
C GLY A 102 13.67 3.43 -28.01
N VAL A 103 12.91 3.63 -29.07
CA VAL A 103 12.65 4.94 -29.68
C VAL A 103 11.37 5.51 -29.09
N VAL A 104 11.48 6.69 -28.48
CA VAL A 104 10.33 7.43 -27.95
C VAL A 104 9.47 7.92 -29.11
N GLY A 105 8.18 7.59 -29.08
CA GLY A 105 7.18 8.02 -30.03
C GLY A 105 6.37 9.22 -29.52
N GLU A 106 5.11 9.31 -29.97
CA GLU A 106 4.20 10.35 -29.51
C GLU A 106 3.96 10.28 -28.00
N GLY A 107 3.96 11.46 -27.37
CA GLY A 107 3.67 11.63 -25.95
C GLY A 107 2.51 12.58 -25.73
N LYS A 108 1.64 12.26 -24.77
CA LYS A 108 0.53 13.11 -24.33
C LYS A 108 0.47 13.11 -22.82
N SER A 109 0.43 14.31 -22.23
CA SER A 109 0.32 14.49 -20.77
C SER A 109 1.43 13.74 -19.99
N GLY A 110 2.65 13.75 -20.54
CA GLY A 110 3.84 13.11 -19.96
C GLY A 110 3.82 11.59 -19.90
N ILE A 111 2.95 10.96 -20.69
CA ILE A 111 2.99 9.54 -21.01
C ILE A 111 3.47 9.41 -22.45
N TYR A 112 4.54 8.65 -22.67
CA TYR A 112 5.19 8.47 -23.97
C TYR A 112 5.12 7.01 -24.39
N ALA A 113 4.66 6.74 -25.60
CA ALA A 113 4.82 5.41 -26.19
C ALA A 113 6.29 5.19 -26.54
N VAL A 114 6.81 3.99 -26.30
CA VAL A 114 8.18 3.63 -26.65
C VAL A 114 8.16 2.40 -27.54
N LYS A 115 8.77 2.52 -28.72
CA LYS A 115 9.00 1.39 -29.61
C LYS A 115 10.27 0.68 -29.17
N VAL A 116 10.14 -0.56 -28.73
CA VAL A 116 11.25 -1.42 -28.29
C VAL A 116 11.43 -2.52 -29.32
N ASP A 117 12.66 -2.74 -29.76
CA ASP A 117 12.97 -3.81 -30.69
C ASP A 117 12.69 -5.19 -30.05
N ASP A 118 12.37 -6.18 -30.88
CA ASP A 118 12.03 -7.55 -30.46
C ASP A 118 10.81 -7.69 -29.52
N VAL A 119 10.07 -6.61 -29.30
CA VAL A 119 8.74 -6.63 -28.66
C VAL A 119 7.66 -6.61 -29.74
N PRO A 120 6.69 -7.54 -29.73
CA PRO A 120 5.59 -7.54 -30.69
C PRO A 120 4.85 -6.20 -30.74
N SER A 121 4.53 -5.70 -31.93
CA SER A 121 3.84 -4.41 -32.12
C SER A 121 2.43 -4.36 -31.52
N THR A 122 1.86 -5.52 -31.18
CA THR A 122 0.60 -5.64 -30.46
C THR A 122 0.71 -5.29 -28.97
N LEU A 123 1.94 -5.24 -28.42
CA LEU A 123 2.22 -4.81 -27.06
C LEU A 123 2.66 -3.34 -27.05
N VAL A 124 1.98 -2.53 -26.25
CA VAL A 124 2.27 -1.10 -26.13
C VAL A 124 3.07 -0.86 -24.86
N ILE A 125 4.33 -0.46 -25.00
CA ILE A 125 5.16 0.01 -23.89
C ILE A 125 4.99 1.53 -23.77
N ARG A 126 4.72 1.99 -22.54
CA ARG A 126 4.59 3.41 -22.23
C ARG A 126 5.45 3.76 -21.02
N VAL A 127 6.04 4.94 -21.06
CA VAL A 127 6.78 5.52 -19.94
C VAL A 127 6.04 6.78 -19.49
N GLN A 128 5.71 6.84 -18.20
CA GLN A 128 5.17 8.03 -17.57
C GLN A 128 6.30 8.77 -16.86
N THR A 129 6.52 10.04 -17.24
CA THR A 129 7.62 10.85 -16.70
C THR A 129 7.16 12.08 -15.90
N GLY A 130 5.86 12.45 -15.91
CA GLY A 130 5.34 13.56 -15.08
C GLY A 130 4.25 14.40 -15.76
N PRO A 131 3.78 15.52 -15.19
CA PRO A 131 4.24 16.16 -13.94
C PRO A 131 3.79 15.42 -12.66
N ALA A 132 2.87 14.45 -12.79
CA ALA A 132 2.42 13.62 -11.69
C ALA A 132 2.58 12.14 -12.05
N ILE A 133 3.12 11.35 -11.13
CA ILE A 133 3.18 9.90 -11.19
C ILE A 133 2.21 9.37 -10.14
N ASN A 134 1.26 8.55 -10.58
CA ASN A 134 0.11 8.13 -9.78
C ASN A 134 0.15 6.62 -9.58
N GLY A 135 -0.64 6.13 -8.62
CA GLY A 135 -0.74 4.71 -8.32
C GLY A 135 0.27 4.27 -7.28
N THR A 136 0.40 2.96 -7.12
CA THR A 136 1.22 2.33 -6.06
C THR A 136 2.28 1.39 -6.61
N ASP A 137 2.51 1.40 -7.92
CA ASP A 137 3.41 0.48 -8.62
C ASP A 137 4.80 0.47 -7.97
N LEU A 138 5.41 1.63 -7.67
CA LEU A 138 6.73 1.67 -7.01
C LEU A 138 6.72 1.07 -5.60
N ARG A 139 5.65 1.28 -4.83
CA ARG A 139 5.50 0.71 -3.49
C ARG A 139 5.40 -0.81 -3.56
N ASP A 140 4.66 -1.29 -4.54
CA ASP A 140 4.28 -2.70 -4.65
C ASP A 140 5.30 -3.53 -5.45
N ALA A 141 6.10 -2.90 -6.33
CA ALA A 141 7.04 -3.53 -7.25
C ALA A 141 8.14 -4.38 -6.59
N THR A 142 8.36 -4.22 -5.29
CA THR A 142 9.37 -4.98 -4.54
C THR A 142 8.78 -6.08 -3.67
N GLY A 143 7.50 -5.97 -3.30
CA GLY A 143 6.84 -6.84 -2.32
C GLY A 143 7.36 -6.66 -0.88
N THR A 144 8.25 -5.69 -0.64
CA THR A 144 8.86 -5.46 0.69
C THR A 144 8.11 -4.42 1.52
N ILE A 145 7.28 -3.59 0.89
CA ILE A 145 6.51 -2.55 1.57
C ILE A 145 5.08 -3.04 1.76
N ALA A 146 4.79 -3.54 2.97
CA ALA A 146 3.52 -4.15 3.31
C ALA A 146 2.71 -3.27 4.27
N PHE A 147 1.38 -3.36 4.18
CA PHE A 147 0.45 -2.59 5.03
C PHE A 147 0.78 -2.68 6.54
N GLY A 148 1.23 -3.84 7.02
CA GLY A 148 1.59 -4.06 8.43
C GLY A 148 2.76 -3.21 8.96
N GLN A 149 3.48 -2.49 8.08
CA GLN A 149 4.52 -1.54 8.45
C GLN A 149 3.94 -0.16 8.82
N PHE A 150 2.65 0.08 8.60
CA PHE A 150 1.97 1.36 8.77
C PHE A 150 0.83 1.23 9.79
N THR A 151 0.44 2.35 10.40
CA THR A 151 -0.61 2.33 11.43
C THR A 151 -2.02 2.38 10.83
N ASN A 152 -2.15 2.89 9.61
CA ASN A 152 -3.43 3.09 8.95
C ASN A 152 -3.29 3.14 7.42
N GLN A 153 -4.43 3.14 6.73
CA GLN A 153 -4.49 3.15 5.27
C GLN A 153 -3.93 4.44 4.64
N ILE A 154 -4.08 5.57 5.32
CA ILE A 154 -3.61 6.88 4.81
C ILE A 154 -2.09 6.89 4.75
N GLU A 155 -1.41 6.43 5.82
CA GLU A 155 0.05 6.30 5.84
C GLU A 155 0.56 5.37 4.73
N TYR A 156 -0.09 4.21 4.55
CA TYR A 156 0.31 3.26 3.51
C TYR A 156 0.12 3.79 2.08
N GLN A 157 -0.89 4.64 1.84
CA GLN A 157 -1.04 5.31 0.53
C GLN A 157 -0.09 6.49 0.37
N ASN A 158 0.18 7.22 1.45
CA ASN A 158 1.15 8.31 1.45
C ASN A 158 2.57 7.80 1.21
N ALA A 159 2.91 6.59 1.68
CA ALA A 159 4.17 5.92 1.35
C ALA A 159 4.34 5.72 -0.17
N GLY A 160 3.30 5.24 -0.86
CA GLY A 160 3.33 5.11 -2.33
C GLY A 160 3.46 6.46 -3.04
N SER A 161 2.69 7.46 -2.57
CA SER A 161 2.75 8.82 -3.11
C SER A 161 4.14 9.46 -2.90
N ALA A 162 4.78 9.20 -1.76
CA ALA A 162 6.12 9.67 -1.46
C ALA A 162 7.16 9.09 -2.42
N LEU A 163 7.11 7.78 -2.68
CA LEU A 163 8.01 7.15 -3.67
C LEU A 163 7.82 7.74 -5.07
N ASN A 164 6.58 7.97 -5.49
CA ASN A 164 6.29 8.61 -6.78
C ASN A 164 6.81 10.06 -6.83
N ASN A 165 6.82 10.77 -5.71
CA ASN A 165 7.34 12.14 -5.61
C ASN A 165 8.85 12.22 -5.65
N GLU A 166 9.57 11.20 -5.17
CA GLU A 166 11.03 11.12 -5.28
C GLU A 166 11.48 10.70 -6.70
N MET A 167 10.66 9.93 -7.42
CA MET A 167 10.99 9.49 -8.78
C MET A 167 10.90 10.59 -9.85
N LYS A 168 9.94 11.52 -9.70
CA LYS A 168 9.63 12.54 -10.71
C LYS A 168 10.66 13.65 -10.77
#